data_AF-A0A928A755-F1
#
_entry.id   AF-A0A928A755-F1
#
_cell.length_a   1.000
_cell.length_b   1.000
_cell.length_c   1.000
_cell.angle_alpha   90.00
_cell.angle_beta   90.00
_cell.angle_gamma   90.00
#
_symmetry.space_group_name_H-M   'P 1'
#
loop_
_entity.id
_entity.type
_entity.pdbx_description
1 polymer ?
#
loop_
_entity_poly.entity_id
_entity_poly.type
_entity_poly.pdbx_seq_one_letter_code
_entity_poly.pdbx_strand_id
1 'polypeptide(L)'
;MDNIFINEALTIGINNFLNNTNKDDFITIIVSTLVNIYGQLDIINPYKTNSENSFDENITKFGFTKEKLSIFKQHVENFYLSKDDKPNKYFNEIEKELIDMYFYKFKSIKQDDTDLDSFKKNIQFEGTILNEIYSINKKEINKYFNYKIKNKIMNINYNLIANNILNKEAYSYVGYSYDNIKNMNEMELDVINRKVFDYFKIDINREDRFLRLQQAIEYYKDIKKENIEDDKIKENGYVEFILLTAFVSISILVLAIIVGVLSR
;
A
#
# COMPACT_ATOMS: atom_id res chain seq x y z
N MET A 1 -34.69 8.62 24.18
CA MET A 1 -34.23 7.53 23.30
C MET A 1 -33.43 8.21 22.23
N ASP A 2 -32.11 8.05 22.24
CA ASP A 2 -31.28 8.52 21.13
C ASP A 2 -31.76 7.81 19.87
N ASN A 3 -32.12 8.57 18.85
CA ASN A 3 -32.66 8.02 17.62
C ASN A 3 -31.51 7.30 16.92
N ILE A 4 -31.50 5.97 16.95
CA ILE A 4 -30.47 5.16 16.29
C ILE A 4 -30.63 5.38 14.78
N PHE A 5 -29.60 5.95 14.16
CA PHE A 5 -29.44 6.02 12.72
C PHE A 5 -28.67 4.79 12.26
N ILE A 6 -29.10 4.04 11.25
CA ILE A 6 -28.45 2.81 10.72
C ILE A 6 -28.12 1.76 11.80
N ASN A 7 -27.11 2.02 12.62
CA ASN A 7 -26.75 1.26 13.82
C ASN A 7 -26.14 2.19 14.90
N GLU A 8 -25.97 1.64 16.09
CA GLU A 8 -25.43 2.37 17.25
C GLU A 8 -24.02 2.91 16.99
N ALA A 9 -23.17 2.13 16.32
CA ALA A 9 -21.80 2.51 16.00
C ALA A 9 -21.74 3.77 15.13
N LEU A 10 -22.46 3.80 14.00
CA LEU A 10 -22.48 4.95 13.09
C LEU A 10 -23.16 6.16 13.75
N THR A 11 -24.19 5.95 14.56
CA THR A 11 -24.82 7.03 15.34
C THR A 11 -23.80 7.70 16.27
N ILE A 12 -23.05 6.91 17.03
CA ILE A 12 -22.02 7.40 17.96
C ILE A 12 -20.87 8.07 17.19
N GLY A 13 -20.41 7.45 16.11
CA GLY A 13 -19.34 7.99 15.27
C GLY A 13 -19.69 9.36 14.70
N ILE A 14 -20.90 9.53 14.18
CA ILE A 14 -21.37 10.80 13.62
C ILE A 14 -21.51 11.86 14.72
N ASN A 15 -22.05 11.48 15.88
CA ASN A 15 -22.13 12.40 17.02
C ASN A 15 -20.76 12.84 17.52
N ASN A 16 -19.80 11.91 17.65
CA ASN A 16 -18.42 12.22 18.02
C ASN A 16 -17.75 13.16 17.01
N PHE A 17 -17.93 12.89 15.71
CA PHE A 17 -17.44 13.74 14.64
C PHE A 17 -18.00 15.17 14.72
N LEU A 18 -19.33 15.31 14.87
CA LEU A 18 -19.99 16.61 14.93
C LEU A 18 -19.60 17.41 16.20
N ASN A 19 -19.46 16.73 17.32
CA ASN A 19 -19.11 17.34 18.60
C ASN A 19 -17.59 17.53 18.79
N ASN A 20 -16.76 17.09 17.84
CA ASN A 20 -15.30 17.06 17.95
C ASN A 20 -14.77 16.30 19.17
N THR A 21 -15.48 15.26 19.61
CA THR A 21 -15.12 14.41 20.75
C THR A 21 -14.53 13.08 20.29
N ASN A 22 -13.67 12.45 21.11
CA ASN A 22 -13.11 11.12 20.84
C ASN A 22 -12.51 10.98 19.42
N LYS A 23 -11.69 11.97 19.01
CA LYS A 23 -11.13 12.03 17.65
C LYS A 23 -10.26 10.83 17.29
N ASP A 24 -9.61 10.25 18.30
CA ASP A 24 -8.72 9.09 18.14
C ASP A 24 -9.45 7.75 18.26
N ASP A 25 -10.77 7.75 18.50
CA ASP A 25 -11.58 6.54 18.50
C ASP A 25 -11.79 6.03 17.07
N PHE A 26 -11.69 4.71 16.88
CA PHE A 26 -11.75 4.12 15.55
C PHE A 26 -13.08 4.38 14.84
N ILE A 27 -14.21 4.39 15.57
CA ILE A 27 -15.52 4.67 14.98
C ILE A 27 -15.61 6.12 14.50
N THR A 28 -15.04 7.07 15.26
CA THR A 28 -14.93 8.48 14.83
C THR A 28 -14.04 8.62 13.60
N ILE A 29 -12.94 7.86 13.51
CA ILE A 29 -12.03 7.84 12.36
C ILE A 29 -12.73 7.28 11.11
N ILE A 30 -13.54 6.22 11.25
CA ILE A 30 -14.35 5.68 10.14
C ILE A 30 -15.23 6.79 9.55
N VAL A 31 -15.97 7.52 10.39
CA VAL A 31 -16.84 8.63 9.93
C VAL A 31 -16.01 9.75 9.30
N SER A 32 -14.88 10.11 9.90
CA SER A 32 -13.97 11.13 9.34
C SER A 32 -13.45 10.72 7.96
N THR A 33 -13.19 9.42 7.76
CA THR A 33 -12.78 8.84 6.47
C THR A 33 -13.92 8.88 5.47
N LEU A 34 -15.14 8.51 5.85
CA LEU A 34 -16.31 8.62 4.98
C LEU A 34 -16.56 10.07 4.54
N VAL A 35 -16.41 11.04 5.45
CA VAL A 35 -16.50 12.47 5.13
C VAL A 35 -15.40 12.89 4.17
N ASN A 36 -14.17 12.40 4.34
CA ASN A 36 -13.08 12.67 3.41
C ASN A 36 -13.35 12.08 2.00
N ILE A 37 -13.91 10.88 1.92
CA ILE A 37 -14.25 10.25 0.64
C ILE A 37 -15.44 10.95 -0.01
N TYR A 38 -16.59 11.05 0.67
CA TYR A 38 -17.85 11.43 0.02
C TYR A 38 -18.20 12.91 0.16
N GLY A 39 -17.61 13.59 1.15
CA GLY A 39 -17.95 14.95 1.52
C GLY A 39 -18.87 15.00 2.75
N GLN A 40 -18.74 16.07 3.53
CA GLN A 40 -19.47 16.19 4.80
C GLN A 40 -20.99 16.18 4.62
N LEU A 41 -21.50 16.87 3.59
CA LEU A 41 -22.95 16.93 3.33
C LEU A 41 -23.54 15.54 3.07
N ASP A 42 -22.80 14.70 2.36
CA ASP A 42 -23.27 13.38 1.94
C ASP A 42 -23.32 12.36 3.08
N ILE A 43 -22.57 12.61 4.16
CA ILE A 43 -22.58 11.78 5.36
C ILE A 43 -23.53 12.35 6.43
N ILE A 44 -23.49 13.68 6.64
CA ILE A 44 -24.19 14.32 7.76
C ILE A 44 -25.66 14.63 7.45
N ASN A 45 -26.01 14.96 6.21
CA ASN A 45 -27.41 15.27 5.88
C ASN A 45 -28.33 14.05 6.05
N PRO A 46 -27.96 12.83 5.57
CA PRO A 46 -28.75 11.63 5.83
C PRO A 46 -28.98 11.35 7.31
N TYR A 47 -27.99 11.62 8.15
CA TYR A 47 -28.13 11.51 9.61
C TYR A 47 -29.16 12.51 10.16
N LYS A 48 -29.06 13.79 9.76
CA LYS A 48 -30.01 14.83 10.21
C LYS A 48 -31.44 14.59 9.76
N THR A 49 -31.63 13.99 8.58
CA THR A 49 -32.95 13.64 8.04
C THR A 49 -33.40 12.24 8.42
N ASN A 50 -32.57 11.49 9.16
CA ASN A 50 -32.77 10.09 9.52
C ASN A 50 -33.12 9.19 8.31
N SER A 51 -32.44 9.42 7.18
CA SER A 51 -32.65 8.72 5.91
C SER A 51 -31.47 7.80 5.60
N GLU A 52 -31.55 6.54 6.03
CA GLU A 52 -30.57 5.51 5.67
C GLU A 52 -30.47 5.29 4.16
N ASN A 53 -31.59 5.37 3.44
CA ASN A 53 -31.59 5.25 1.98
C ASN A 53 -30.73 6.33 1.31
N SER A 54 -30.80 7.58 1.80
CA SER A 54 -29.98 8.67 1.26
C SER A 54 -28.51 8.47 1.58
N PHE A 55 -28.18 7.91 2.75
CA PHE A 55 -26.80 7.53 3.07
C PHE A 55 -26.30 6.45 2.09
N ASP A 56 -27.11 5.44 1.81
CA ASP A 56 -26.74 4.35 0.93
C ASP A 56 -26.52 4.82 -0.50
N GLU A 57 -27.41 5.66 -1.01
CA GLU A 57 -27.26 6.29 -2.33
C GLU A 57 -25.95 7.10 -2.41
N ASN A 58 -25.63 7.87 -1.36
CA ASN A 58 -24.42 8.67 -1.30
C ASN A 58 -23.13 7.83 -1.27
N ILE A 59 -23.10 6.74 -0.52
CA ILE A 59 -21.92 5.85 -0.45
C ILE A 59 -21.77 5.05 -1.75
N THR A 60 -22.87 4.64 -2.38
CA THR A 60 -22.85 3.78 -3.56
C THR A 60 -22.67 4.53 -4.88
N LYS A 61 -22.75 5.87 -4.89
CA LYS A 61 -22.69 6.71 -6.11
C LYS A 61 -21.43 6.54 -6.99
N PHE A 62 -20.34 6.01 -6.44
CA PHE A 62 -19.09 5.75 -7.17
C PHE A 62 -18.88 4.27 -7.55
N GLY A 63 -19.90 3.43 -7.39
CA GLY A 63 -19.85 2.02 -7.77
C GLY A 63 -19.48 1.05 -6.64
N PHE A 64 -19.43 1.52 -5.39
CA PHE A 64 -19.48 0.61 -4.24
C PHE A 64 -20.89 0.00 -4.17
N THR A 65 -21.01 -1.32 -4.16
CA THR A 65 -22.31 -1.99 -4.27
C THR A 65 -23.09 -1.96 -2.95
N LYS A 66 -24.42 -1.96 -3.01
CA LYS A 66 -25.29 -2.06 -1.82
C LYS A 66 -24.99 -3.29 -0.95
N GLU A 67 -24.65 -4.43 -1.56
CA GLU A 67 -24.26 -5.64 -0.83
C GLU A 67 -23.01 -5.40 0.03
N LYS A 68 -21.92 -4.91 -0.58
CA LYS A 68 -20.71 -4.53 0.16
C LYS A 68 -20.98 -3.45 1.22
N LEU A 69 -21.89 -2.51 0.97
CA LEU A 69 -22.27 -1.51 1.96
C LEU A 69 -22.99 -2.13 3.17
N SER A 70 -23.88 -3.09 2.93
CA SER A 70 -24.53 -3.83 4.01
C SER A 70 -23.52 -4.57 4.87
N ILE A 71 -22.53 -5.21 4.24
CA ILE A 71 -21.44 -5.92 4.93
C ILE A 71 -20.59 -4.93 5.73
N PHE A 72 -20.20 -3.80 5.15
CA PHE A 72 -19.45 -2.75 5.84
C PHE A 72 -20.19 -2.25 7.09
N LYS A 73 -21.48 -1.90 6.97
CA LYS A 73 -22.29 -1.46 8.12
C LYS A 73 -22.30 -2.50 9.24
N GLN A 74 -22.44 -3.78 8.88
CA GLN A 74 -22.40 -4.89 9.81
C GLN A 74 -21.02 -5.06 10.46
N HIS A 75 -19.93 -4.91 9.70
CA HIS A 75 -18.58 -4.94 10.25
C HIS A 75 -18.34 -3.80 11.24
N VAL A 76 -18.77 -2.57 10.92
CA VAL A 76 -18.66 -1.40 11.81
C VAL A 76 -19.44 -1.61 13.11
N GLU A 77 -20.66 -2.13 13.03
CA GLU A 77 -21.46 -2.47 14.21
C GLU A 77 -20.80 -3.58 15.04
N ASN A 78 -20.37 -4.66 14.40
CA ASN A 78 -19.73 -5.76 15.11
C ASN A 78 -18.41 -5.34 15.75
N PHE A 79 -17.61 -4.49 15.09
CA PHE A 79 -16.41 -3.90 15.69
C PHE A 79 -16.76 -3.17 16.99
N TYR A 80 -17.80 -2.34 16.96
CA TYR A 80 -18.25 -1.58 18.13
C TYR A 80 -18.72 -2.49 19.27
N LEU A 81 -19.51 -3.51 18.95
CA LEU A 81 -20.01 -4.49 19.93
C LEU A 81 -18.89 -5.36 20.52
N SER A 82 -17.82 -5.61 19.76
CA SER A 82 -16.66 -6.39 20.19
C SER A 82 -15.43 -5.51 20.42
N LYS A 83 -15.59 -4.23 20.78
CA LYS A 83 -14.48 -3.26 20.91
C LYS A 83 -13.44 -3.64 21.97
N ASP A 84 -13.84 -4.48 22.93
CA ASP A 84 -12.95 -4.96 23.99
C ASP A 84 -12.13 -6.18 23.55
N ASP A 85 -12.51 -6.83 22.44
CA ASP A 85 -11.78 -7.96 21.86
C ASP A 85 -10.55 -7.45 21.10
N LYS A 86 -9.36 -7.74 21.62
CA LYS A 86 -8.07 -7.33 21.05
C LYS A 86 -7.19 -8.55 20.80
N PRO A 87 -6.82 -8.87 19.54
CA PRO A 87 -7.14 -8.15 18.31
C PRO A 87 -8.63 -8.28 17.91
N ASN A 88 -9.14 -7.31 17.15
CA ASN A 88 -10.52 -7.28 16.67
C ASN A 88 -10.59 -7.71 15.21
N LYS A 89 -11.34 -8.77 14.91
CA LYS A 89 -11.40 -9.37 13.56
C LYS A 89 -12.00 -8.49 12.47
N TYR A 90 -12.75 -7.46 12.83
CA TYR A 90 -13.40 -6.56 11.88
C TYR A 90 -12.52 -5.36 11.52
N PHE A 91 -11.49 -5.07 12.32
CA PHE A 91 -10.63 -3.89 12.14
C PHE A 91 -10.00 -3.85 10.74
N ASN A 92 -9.30 -4.92 10.35
CA ASN A 92 -8.64 -5.01 9.05
C ASN A 92 -9.64 -4.97 7.88
N GLU A 93 -10.82 -5.56 8.05
CA GLU A 93 -11.86 -5.60 7.00
C GLU A 93 -12.46 -4.22 6.74
N ILE A 94 -12.79 -3.48 7.80
CA ILE A 94 -13.30 -2.10 7.71
C ILE A 94 -12.29 -1.20 6.99
N GLU A 95 -11.00 -1.28 7.35
CA GLU A 95 -9.94 -0.51 6.69
C GLU A 95 -9.84 -0.84 5.19
N LYS A 96 -9.92 -2.11 4.81
CA LYS A 96 -9.93 -2.53 3.38
C LYS A 96 -11.16 -2.00 2.65
N GLU A 97 -12.32 -2.00 3.29
CA GLU A 97 -13.57 -1.49 2.72
C GLU A 97 -13.51 0.02 2.50
N LEU A 98 -12.96 0.79 3.46
CA LEU A 98 -12.69 2.23 3.31
C LEU A 98 -11.71 2.51 2.17
N ILE A 99 -10.64 1.72 2.07
CA ILE A 99 -9.70 1.77 0.94
C ILE A 99 -10.44 1.52 -0.38
N ASP A 100 -11.27 0.49 -0.45
CA ASP A 100 -12.05 0.20 -1.66
C ASP A 100 -12.96 1.36 -2.06
N MET A 101 -13.74 1.89 -1.12
CA MET A 101 -14.61 3.05 -1.34
C MET A 101 -13.83 4.24 -1.90
N TYR A 102 -12.66 4.54 -1.34
CA TYR A 102 -11.77 5.57 -1.86
C TYR A 102 -11.35 5.28 -3.29
N PHE A 103 -10.90 4.06 -3.60
CA PHE A 103 -10.47 3.71 -4.97
C PHE A 103 -11.63 3.68 -5.98
N TYR A 104 -12.86 3.41 -5.57
CA TYR A 104 -14.05 3.56 -6.42
C TYR A 104 -14.28 5.03 -6.79
N LYS A 105 -14.22 5.95 -5.81
CA LYS A 105 -14.25 7.40 -6.08
C LYS A 105 -13.10 7.82 -6.98
N PHE A 106 -11.88 7.37 -6.64
CA PHE A 106 -10.66 7.70 -7.35
C PHE A 106 -10.74 7.34 -8.83
N LYS A 107 -11.36 6.21 -9.18
CA LYS A 107 -11.58 5.80 -10.58
C LYS A 107 -12.64 6.65 -11.29
N SER A 108 -13.61 7.17 -10.54
CA SER A 108 -14.76 7.88 -11.09
C SER A 108 -14.49 9.37 -11.32
N ILE A 109 -13.52 9.95 -10.61
CA ILE A 109 -13.21 11.40 -10.65
C ILE A 109 -11.70 11.60 -10.80
N LYS A 110 -11.27 12.55 -11.65
CA LYS A 110 -9.88 13.03 -11.66
C LYS A 110 -9.58 13.72 -10.32
N GLN A 111 -8.81 13.08 -9.45
CA GLN A 111 -8.38 13.66 -8.17
C GLN A 111 -7.01 14.32 -8.27
N ASP A 112 -6.81 15.32 -7.42
CA ASP A 112 -5.52 15.95 -7.15
C ASP A 112 -4.71 15.13 -6.12
N ASP A 113 -3.39 15.25 -6.13
CA ASP A 113 -2.50 14.48 -5.23
C ASP A 113 -2.74 14.82 -3.74
N THR A 114 -3.27 16.01 -3.47
CA THR A 114 -3.65 16.49 -2.13
C THR A 114 -4.76 15.67 -1.47
N ASP A 115 -5.69 15.12 -2.25
CA ASP A 115 -6.78 14.28 -1.75
C ASP A 115 -6.26 12.95 -1.19
N LEU A 116 -5.23 12.38 -1.83
CA LEU A 116 -4.65 11.09 -1.45
C LEU A 116 -3.94 11.17 -0.10
N ASP A 117 -3.19 12.24 0.13
CA ASP A 117 -2.48 12.43 1.40
C ASP A 117 -3.44 12.70 2.55
N SER A 118 -4.54 13.40 2.30
CA SER A 118 -5.58 13.57 3.32
C SER A 118 -6.26 12.25 3.65
N PHE A 119 -6.55 11.40 2.65
CA PHE A 119 -7.13 10.09 2.87
C PHE A 119 -6.19 9.18 3.69
N LYS A 120 -4.91 9.10 3.31
CA LYS A 120 -3.90 8.29 3.99
C LYS A 120 -3.75 8.60 5.48
N LYS A 121 -3.96 9.86 5.88
CA LYS A 121 -3.88 10.25 7.31
C LYS A 121 -4.95 9.61 8.18
N ASN A 122 -6.09 9.21 7.62
CA ASN A 122 -7.18 8.60 8.38
C ASN A 122 -7.05 7.07 8.45
N ILE A 123 -6.33 6.45 7.51
CA ILE A 123 -6.13 5.00 7.44
C ILE A 123 -5.10 4.53 8.47
N GLN A 124 -5.42 3.47 9.20
CA GLN A 124 -4.56 2.94 10.26
C GLN A 124 -3.50 1.98 9.71
N PHE A 125 -2.44 2.55 9.11
CA PHE A 125 -1.27 1.81 8.63
C PHE A 125 -0.42 1.19 9.76
N GLU A 126 0.53 0.33 9.38
CA GLU A 126 1.51 -0.25 10.31
C GLU A 126 2.20 0.85 11.15
N GLY A 127 2.27 0.64 12.47
CA GLY A 127 2.87 1.57 13.42
C GLY A 127 1.92 2.60 14.03
N THR A 128 0.65 2.70 13.59
CA THR A 128 -0.34 3.51 14.32
C THR A 128 -0.85 2.78 15.57
N ILE A 129 -1.20 3.53 16.61
CA ILE A 129 -1.65 2.98 17.90
C ILE A 129 -2.83 2.01 17.72
N LEU A 130 -3.83 2.39 16.90
CA LEU A 130 -5.00 1.55 16.67
C LEU A 130 -4.65 0.27 15.90
N ASN A 131 -3.76 0.35 14.92
CA ASN A 131 -3.29 -0.84 14.20
C ASN A 131 -2.55 -1.79 15.16
N GLU A 132 -1.69 -1.26 16.03
CA GLU A 132 -0.98 -2.08 17.03
C GLU A 132 -1.90 -2.79 18.02
N ILE A 133 -3.06 -2.20 18.34
CA ILE A 133 -4.03 -2.73 19.31
C ILE A 133 -5.02 -3.71 18.67
N TYR A 134 -5.61 -3.33 17.54
CA TYR A 134 -6.79 -4.02 17.00
C TYR A 134 -6.47 -4.91 15.81
N SER A 135 -5.36 -4.69 15.11
CA SER A 135 -5.07 -5.42 13.87
C SER A 135 -4.68 -6.88 14.14
N ILE A 136 -5.27 -7.81 13.39
CA ILE A 136 -4.81 -9.21 13.36
C ILE A 136 -3.45 -9.28 12.66
N ASN A 137 -3.31 -8.56 11.55
CA ASN A 137 -2.09 -8.51 10.76
C ASN A 137 -1.70 -7.06 10.46
N LYS A 138 -0.72 -6.57 11.20
CA LYS A 138 -0.30 -5.16 11.20
C LYS A 138 0.13 -4.64 9.83
N LYS A 139 0.67 -5.52 8.98
CA LYS A 139 1.18 -5.19 7.64
C LYS A 139 0.12 -5.28 6.55
N GLU A 140 -1.04 -5.83 6.84
CA GLU A 140 -2.05 -6.16 5.83
C GLU A 140 -2.61 -4.93 5.13
N ILE A 141 -2.91 -3.88 5.88
CA ILE A 141 -3.45 -2.63 5.34
C ILE A 141 -2.45 -1.96 4.40
N ASN A 142 -1.17 -1.89 4.79
CA ASN A 142 -0.10 -1.39 3.92
C ASN A 142 0.00 -2.21 2.62
N LYS A 143 -0.01 -3.54 2.72
CA LYS A 143 0.04 -4.42 1.53
C LYS A 143 -1.16 -4.21 0.62
N TYR A 144 -2.36 -4.15 1.18
CA TYR A 144 -3.59 -3.98 0.41
C TYR A 144 -3.66 -2.63 -0.29
N PHE A 145 -3.32 -1.55 0.41
CA PHE A 145 -3.29 -0.22 -0.16
C PHE A 145 -2.26 -0.09 -1.30
N ASN A 146 -1.04 -0.61 -1.09
CA ASN A 146 0.01 -0.62 -2.11
C ASN A 146 -0.40 -1.42 -3.35
N TYR A 147 -1.08 -2.55 -3.15
CA TYR A 147 -1.65 -3.34 -4.25
C TYR A 147 -2.67 -2.53 -5.06
N LYS A 148 -3.58 -1.79 -4.42
CA LYS A 148 -4.58 -0.95 -5.11
C LYS A 148 -3.93 0.21 -5.89
N ILE A 149 -2.94 0.89 -5.30
CA ILE A 149 -2.17 1.92 -6.00
C ILE A 149 -1.45 1.33 -7.21
N LYS A 150 -0.77 0.19 -7.05
CA LYS A 150 0.00 -0.44 -8.12
C LYS A 150 -0.90 -0.86 -9.28
N ASN A 151 -2.03 -1.49 -9.00
CA ASN A 151 -3.03 -1.84 -10.02
C ASN A 151 -3.58 -0.62 -10.76
N LYS A 152 -3.74 0.52 -10.07
CA LYS A 152 -4.11 1.79 -10.71
C LYS A 152 -3.00 2.27 -11.64
N ILE A 153 -1.74 2.33 -11.18
CA ILE A 153 -0.60 2.77 -12.01
C ILE A 153 -0.48 1.87 -13.24
N MET A 154 -0.65 0.56 -13.07
CA MET A 154 -0.69 -0.41 -14.17
C MET A 154 -1.83 -0.14 -15.15
N ASN A 155 -3.05 0.15 -14.66
CA ASN A 155 -4.19 0.50 -15.53
C ASN A 155 -4.06 1.89 -16.20
N ILE A 156 -3.36 2.84 -15.59
CA ILE A 156 -3.09 4.17 -16.16
C ILE A 156 -1.92 4.12 -17.18
N ASN A 157 -0.98 3.18 -17.01
CA ASN A 157 0.12 2.97 -17.96
C ASN A 157 -0.29 2.25 -19.25
N TYR A 158 -1.58 2.05 -19.51
CA TYR A 158 -2.10 1.79 -20.86
C TYR A 158 -2.48 3.07 -21.61
N ASN A 159 -1.86 4.22 -21.28
CA ASN A 159 -1.62 5.19 -22.33
C ASN A 159 -0.78 4.47 -23.37
N LEU A 160 -1.38 4.18 -24.54
CA LEU A 160 -0.63 3.79 -25.74
C LEU A 160 0.64 4.63 -25.75
N ILE A 161 1.78 4.01 -25.45
CA ILE A 161 3.05 4.61 -25.80
C ILE A 161 2.98 4.63 -27.31
N ALA A 162 2.67 5.81 -27.86
CA ALA A 162 2.70 6.03 -29.28
C ALA A 162 3.98 5.36 -29.79
N ASN A 163 3.80 4.40 -30.69
CA ASN A 163 4.81 3.50 -31.25
C ASN A 163 5.22 2.35 -30.31
N ASN A 164 4.44 1.27 -30.16
CA ASN A 164 4.83 -0.10 -29.72
C ASN A 164 5.98 -0.29 -28.68
N ILE A 165 6.38 0.70 -27.89
CA ILE A 165 7.60 0.67 -27.07
C ILE A 165 7.21 0.12 -25.70
N LEU A 166 7.84 -0.99 -25.30
CA LEU A 166 7.69 -1.60 -23.99
C LEU A 166 8.36 -0.78 -22.88
N ASN A 167 8.21 -1.22 -21.63
CA ASN A 167 8.91 -0.64 -20.49
C ASN A 167 10.44 -0.61 -20.73
N LYS A 168 11.07 0.55 -20.50
CA LYS A 168 12.53 0.76 -20.64
C LYS A 168 13.38 -0.31 -19.97
N GLU A 169 12.94 -0.80 -18.81
CA GLU A 169 13.66 -1.81 -18.03
C GLU A 169 13.64 -3.17 -18.73
N ALA A 170 12.56 -3.49 -19.45
CA ALA A 170 12.41 -4.74 -20.19
C ALA A 170 13.50 -4.90 -21.27
N TYR A 171 13.83 -3.82 -21.97
CA TYR A 171 14.87 -3.81 -23.00
C TYR A 171 16.27 -4.02 -22.44
N SER A 172 16.52 -3.58 -21.20
CA SER A 172 17.82 -3.77 -20.57
C SER A 172 18.15 -5.25 -20.32
N TYR A 173 17.14 -6.09 -20.06
CA TYR A 173 17.30 -7.54 -19.89
C TYR A 173 17.68 -8.27 -21.17
N VAL A 174 17.34 -7.70 -22.33
CA VAL A 174 17.72 -8.21 -23.65
C VAL A 174 18.90 -7.44 -24.28
N GLY A 175 19.56 -6.57 -23.49
CA GLY A 175 20.81 -5.90 -23.89
C GLY A 175 20.65 -4.63 -24.72
N TYR A 176 19.46 -4.02 -24.75
CA TYR A 176 19.22 -2.78 -25.48
C TYR A 176 19.07 -1.58 -24.53
N SER A 177 19.75 -0.47 -24.84
CA SER A 177 19.54 0.81 -24.15
C SER A 177 18.30 1.51 -24.68
N TYR A 178 17.68 2.35 -23.87
CA TYR A 178 16.48 3.08 -24.27
C TYR A 178 16.73 4.06 -25.44
N ASP A 179 17.94 4.59 -25.55
CA ASP A 179 18.35 5.47 -26.66
C ASP A 179 18.44 4.70 -28.00
N ASN A 180 18.79 3.41 -27.95
CA ASN A 180 18.76 2.56 -29.13
C ASN A 180 17.33 2.31 -29.62
N ILE A 181 16.39 2.10 -28.68
CA ILE A 181 14.98 1.80 -28.97
C ILE A 181 14.26 2.99 -29.59
N LYS A 182 14.55 4.22 -29.15
CA LYS A 182 13.89 5.44 -29.65
C LYS A 182 14.12 5.73 -31.13
N ASN A 183 15.22 5.25 -31.68
CA ASN A 183 15.64 5.55 -33.06
C ASN A 183 15.32 4.41 -34.05
N MET A 184 14.65 3.34 -33.59
CA MET A 184 14.31 2.18 -34.42
C MET A 184 13.01 2.39 -35.20
N ASN A 185 12.92 1.76 -36.36
CA ASN A 185 11.67 1.70 -37.11
C ASN A 185 10.71 0.65 -36.52
N GLU A 186 9.43 0.70 -36.91
CA GLU A 186 8.40 -0.18 -36.33
C GLU A 186 8.68 -1.68 -36.51
N MET A 187 9.29 -2.08 -37.64
CA MET A 187 9.63 -3.48 -37.89
C MET A 187 10.75 -3.98 -36.98
N GLU A 188 11.78 -3.17 -36.77
CA GLU A 188 12.88 -3.47 -35.85
C GLU A 188 12.38 -3.56 -34.40
N LEU A 189 11.50 -2.63 -34.04
CA LEU A 189 10.88 -2.58 -32.71
C LEU A 189 10.04 -3.83 -32.43
N ASP A 190 9.24 -4.30 -33.40
CA ASP A 190 8.42 -5.49 -33.25
C ASP A 190 9.24 -6.77 -33.05
N VAL A 191 10.38 -6.88 -33.74
CA VAL A 191 11.33 -8.00 -33.55
C VAL A 191 11.92 -7.97 -32.13
N ILE A 192 12.29 -6.80 -31.64
CA ILE A 192 12.85 -6.64 -30.30
C ILE A 192 11.79 -6.91 -29.23
N ASN A 193 10.56 -6.44 -29.43
CA ASN A 193 9.45 -6.71 -28.52
C ASN A 193 9.19 -8.21 -28.38
N ARG A 194 9.21 -8.97 -29.48
CA ARG A 194 9.13 -10.43 -29.43
C ARG A 194 10.25 -11.03 -28.60
N LYS A 195 11.50 -10.60 -28.80
CA LYS A 195 12.64 -11.04 -27.99
C LYS A 195 12.46 -10.75 -26.50
N VAL A 196 11.91 -9.58 -26.16
CA VAL A 196 11.60 -9.22 -24.77
C VAL A 196 10.57 -10.19 -24.19
N PHE A 197 9.46 -10.42 -24.88
CA PHE A 197 8.44 -11.36 -24.40
C PHE A 197 8.98 -12.80 -24.31
N ASP A 198 9.79 -13.24 -25.28
CA ASP A 198 10.44 -14.56 -25.28
C ASP A 198 11.39 -14.72 -24.09
N TYR A 199 12.19 -13.70 -23.78
CA TYR A 199 13.10 -13.69 -22.62
C TYR A 199 12.34 -13.97 -21.31
N PHE A 200 11.18 -13.33 -21.14
CA PHE A 200 10.32 -13.55 -19.98
C PHE A 200 9.35 -14.73 -20.11
N LYS A 201 9.44 -15.51 -21.21
CA LYS A 201 8.57 -16.66 -21.52
C LYS A 201 7.08 -16.29 -21.55
N ILE A 202 6.76 -15.15 -22.16
CA ILE A 202 5.41 -14.61 -22.27
C ILE A 202 4.93 -14.79 -23.71
N ASP A 203 3.78 -15.45 -23.89
CA ASP A 203 3.13 -15.51 -25.20
C ASP A 203 2.60 -14.12 -25.59
N ILE A 204 3.07 -13.63 -26.74
CA ILE A 204 2.76 -12.33 -27.32
C ILE A 204 1.30 -12.19 -27.78
N ASN A 205 0.60 -13.30 -28.00
CA ASN A 205 -0.79 -13.28 -28.44
C ASN A 205 -1.78 -13.21 -27.27
N ARG A 206 -1.30 -13.29 -26.02
CA ARG A 206 -2.16 -13.21 -24.84
C ARG A 206 -2.61 -11.78 -24.56
N GLU A 207 -3.85 -11.65 -24.07
CA GLU A 207 -4.42 -10.38 -23.64
C GLU A 207 -3.68 -9.78 -22.43
N ASP A 208 -3.20 -10.62 -21.51
CA ASP A 208 -2.51 -10.21 -20.28
C ASP A 208 -0.98 -10.06 -20.41
N ARG A 209 -0.44 -10.09 -21.65
CA ARG A 209 1.01 -10.13 -21.91
C ARG A 209 1.80 -9.01 -21.25
N PHE A 210 1.27 -7.78 -21.28
CA PHE A 210 1.94 -6.62 -20.69
C PHE A 210 1.94 -6.66 -19.16
N LEU A 211 0.86 -7.17 -18.56
CA LEU A 211 0.78 -7.40 -17.11
C LEU A 211 1.82 -8.42 -16.67
N ARG A 212 1.93 -9.55 -17.38
CA ARG A 212 2.94 -10.58 -17.10
C ARG A 212 4.36 -10.06 -17.27
N LEU A 213 4.58 -9.21 -18.28
CA LEU A 213 5.88 -8.60 -18.51
C LEU A 213 6.28 -7.73 -17.33
N GLN A 214 5.36 -6.92 -16.83
CA GLN A 214 5.60 -6.09 -15.66
C GLN A 214 5.84 -6.93 -14.40
N GLN A 215 5.04 -7.97 -14.17
CA GLN A 215 5.23 -8.89 -13.04
C GLN A 215 6.61 -9.57 -13.09
N ALA A 216 7.05 -9.97 -14.28
CA ALA A 216 8.36 -10.58 -14.47
C ALA A 216 9.48 -9.57 -14.17
N ILE A 217 9.40 -8.34 -14.70
CA ILE A 217 10.38 -7.28 -14.42
C ILE A 217 10.50 -7.02 -12.92
N GLU A 218 9.36 -6.91 -12.22
CA GLU A 218 9.33 -6.69 -10.78
C GLU A 218 9.93 -7.86 -9.99
N TYR A 219 9.60 -9.09 -10.36
CA TYR A 219 10.20 -10.29 -9.78
C TYR A 219 11.73 -10.28 -9.90
N TYR A 220 12.27 -9.96 -11.09
CA TYR A 220 13.72 -9.86 -11.28
C TYR A 220 14.35 -8.68 -10.53
N LYS A 221 13.60 -7.59 -10.31
CA LYS A 221 14.05 -6.45 -9.52
C LYS A 221 14.15 -6.77 -8.04
N ASP A 222 13.17 -7.50 -7.50
CA ASP A 222 13.16 -7.93 -6.11
C ASP A 222 14.32 -8.91 -5.84
N ILE A 223 14.56 -9.88 -6.74
CA ILE A 223 15.74 -10.77 -6.67
C ILE A 223 17.05 -9.97 -6.69
N LYS A 224 17.17 -8.98 -7.58
CA LYS A 224 18.38 -8.16 -7.66
C LYS A 224 18.60 -7.37 -6.37
N LYS A 225 17.53 -6.92 -5.71
CA LYS A 225 17.60 -6.20 -4.44
C LYS A 225 18.03 -7.13 -3.30
N GLU A 226 17.48 -8.34 -3.23
CA GLU A 226 17.88 -9.36 -2.24
C GLU A 226 19.37 -9.72 -2.39
N ASN A 227 19.85 -9.95 -3.61
CA ASN A 227 21.27 -10.24 -3.85
C ASN A 227 22.21 -9.07 -3.47
N ILE A 228 21.78 -7.82 -3.69
CA ILE A 228 22.56 -6.64 -3.30
C ILE A 228 22.60 -6.47 -1.77
N GLU A 229 21.51 -6.81 -1.07
CA GLU A 229 21.48 -6.81 0.39
C GLU A 229 22.37 -7.92 0.96
N ASP A 230 22.35 -9.12 0.39
CA ASP A 230 23.25 -10.23 0.76
C ASP A 230 24.73 -9.91 0.53
N ASP A 231 25.08 -9.25 -0.58
CA ASP A 231 26.46 -8.86 -0.86
C ASP A 231 26.94 -7.74 0.08
N LYS A 232 26.08 -6.78 0.45
CA LYS A 232 26.40 -5.76 1.46
C LYS A 232 26.59 -6.35 2.85
N ILE A 233 25.81 -7.38 3.22
CA ILE A 233 25.97 -8.09 4.50
C ILE A 233 27.31 -8.82 4.54
N LYS A 234 27.72 -9.46 3.43
CA LYS A 234 29.03 -10.13 3.32
C LYS A 234 30.20 -9.14 3.35
N GLU A 235 30.07 -8.00 2.68
CA GLU A 235 31.10 -6.95 2.66
C GLU A 235 31.28 -6.32 4.05
N ASN A 236 30.20 -6.06 4.77
CA ASN A 236 30.24 -5.56 6.15
C ASN A 236 30.84 -6.57 7.13
N GLY A 237 30.52 -7.87 7.01
CA GLY A 237 31.08 -8.91 7.87
C GLY A 237 32.60 -9.06 7.74
N TYR A 238 33.17 -8.81 6.56
CA TYR A 238 34.62 -8.84 6.33
C TYR A 238 35.33 -7.65 7.00
N VAL A 239 34.72 -6.46 6.96
CA VAL A 239 35.24 -5.25 7.63
C VAL A 239 35.21 -5.41 9.15
N GLU A 240 34.14 -5.97 9.70
CA GLU A 240 34.02 -6.26 11.14
C GLU A 240 35.06 -7.28 11.61
N PHE A 241 35.33 -8.32 10.81
CA PHE A 241 36.38 -9.30 11.10
C PHE A 241 37.79 -8.67 11.09
N ILE A 242 38.08 -7.79 10.13
CA ILE A 242 39.36 -7.05 10.09
C ILE A 242 39.52 -6.14 11.31
N LEU A 243 38.46 -5.43 11.71
CA LEU A 243 38.50 -4.56 12.89
C LEU A 243 38.74 -5.36 14.18
N LEU A 244 38.09 -6.52 14.32
CA LEU A 244 38.29 -7.41 15.47
C LEU A 244 39.72 -7.96 15.53
N THR A 245 40.25 -8.45 14.40
CA THR A 245 41.63 -8.99 14.35
C THR A 245 42.68 -7.92 14.63
N ALA A 246 42.47 -6.68 14.14
CA ALA A 246 43.35 -5.54 14.45
C ALA A 246 43.33 -5.20 15.95
N PHE A 247 42.15 -5.17 16.57
CA PHE A 247 42.01 -4.90 18.01
C PHE A 247 42.71 -5.95 18.88
N VAL A 248 42.54 -7.24 18.55
CA VAL A 248 43.22 -8.35 19.25
C VAL A 248 44.74 -8.24 19.10
N SER A 249 45.22 -7.95 17.88
CA SER A 249 46.65 -7.79 17.60
C SER A 249 47.29 -6.67 18.44
N ILE A 250 46.64 -5.51 18.50
CA ILE A 250 47.10 -4.38 19.31
C ILE A 250 47.10 -4.74 20.80
N SER A 251 46.06 -5.42 21.28
CA SER A 251 45.94 -5.82 22.69
C SER A 251 47.07 -6.77 23.11
N ILE A 252 47.43 -7.74 22.27
CA ILE A 252 48.54 -8.66 22.50
C ILE A 252 49.87 -7.90 22.54
N LEU A 253 50.06 -6.95 21.64
CA LEU A 253 51.32 -6.19 21.54
C LEU A 253 51.52 -5.28 22.76
N VAL A 254 50.45 -4.65 23.24
CA VAL A 254 50.47 -3.87 24.50
C VAL A 254 50.78 -4.76 25.70
N LEU A 255 50.15 -5.93 25.81
CA LEU A 255 50.44 -6.90 26.88
C LEU A 255 51.90 -7.37 26.85
N ALA A 256 52.45 -7.65 25.67
CA ALA A 256 53.85 -8.05 25.51
C ALA A 256 54.82 -6.95 25.97
N ILE A 257 54.52 -5.68 25.66
CA ILE A 257 55.31 -4.53 26.14
C ILE A 257 55.23 -4.42 27.67
N ILE A 258 54.03 -4.50 28.25
CA ILE A 258 53.84 -4.40 29.70
C ILE A 258 54.62 -5.51 30.43
N VAL A 259 54.48 -6.77 29.97
CA VAL A 259 55.22 -7.90 30.54
C VAL A 259 56.73 -7.70 30.35
N GLY A 260 57.19 -7.29 29.17
CA GLY A 260 58.61 -7.05 28.91
C GLY A 260 59.24 -5.95 29.76
N VAL A 261 58.46 -4.91 30.11
CA VAL A 261 58.89 -3.83 31.02
C VAL A 261 58.89 -4.30 32.47
N LEU A 262 57.87 -5.07 32.90
CA LEU A 262 57.78 -5.60 34.27
C LEU A 262 58.77 -6.75 34.56
N SER A 263 59.27 -7.41 33.52
CA SER A 263 60.26 -8.51 33.64
C SER A 263 61.72 -8.04 33.64
N ARG A 264 61.95 -6.72 33.53
CA ARG A 264 63.25 -6.06 33.70
C ARG A 264 63.39 -5.52 35.11
#